data_AF-A0A4U3A865-F1
#
_entry.id   AF-A0A4U3A865-F1
#
_cell.length_a   1.000
_cell.length_b   1.000
_cell.length_c   1.000
_cell.angle_alpha   90.00
_cell.angle_beta   90.00
_cell.angle_gamma   90.00
#
_symmetry.space_group_name_H-M   'P 1'
#
loop_
_entity.id
_entity.type
_entity.pdbx_description
1 polymer ?
#
loop_
_entity_poly.entity_id
_entity_poly.type
_entity_poly.pdbx_seq_one_letter_code
_entity_poly.pdbx_strand_id
1 'polypeptide(L)'
;NISIVGDRFREQLESEGIGATNDKTDVGQKLISKGLNSNSSYKVSREIVQEAMTGNKELQYFFDLHRDSARKNVTTKAIGDKSYAKLAFVIGKGNKNYEKNLQLATALHEEINKK
;
A
#
# COMPACT_ATOMS: atom_id res chain seq x y z
N ASN A 1 10.82 8.57 3.64
CA ASN A 1 10.65 7.33 4.44
C ASN A 1 9.23 6.84 4.18
N ILE A 2 9.03 5.57 3.79
CA ILE A 2 7.70 5.03 3.44
C ILE A 2 6.77 4.96 4.66
N SER A 3 7.30 4.76 5.87
CA SER A 3 6.51 4.74 7.10
C SER A 3 5.81 6.08 7.38
N ILE A 4 6.46 7.21 7.04
CA ILE A 4 5.85 8.56 7.14
C ILE A 4 4.68 8.71 6.16
N VAL A 5 4.76 8.07 4.99
CA VAL A 5 3.66 8.09 4.02
C VAL A 5 2.45 7.33 4.56
N GLY A 6 2.68 6.17 5.22
CA GLY A 6 1.62 5.41 5.88
C GLY A 6 0.89 6.22 6.95
N ASP A 7 1.62 6.95 7.81
CA ASP A 7 1.01 7.80 8.85
C ASP A 7 0.17 8.91 8.23
N ARG A 8 0.70 9.63 7.23
CA ARG A 8 -0.04 10.70 6.55
C ARG A 8 -1.27 10.19 5.80
N PHE A 9 -1.18 9.00 5.21
CA PHE A 9 -2.32 8.41 4.50
C PHE A 9 -3.45 8.06 5.47
N ARG A 10 -3.13 7.45 6.62
CA ARG A 10 -4.08 7.20 7.70
C ARG A 10 -4.73 8.51 8.19
N GLU A 11 -3.92 9.52 8.50
CA GLU A 11 -4.42 10.83 8.97
C GLU A 11 -5.36 11.49 7.96
N GLN A 12 -5.04 11.42 6.66
CA GLN A 12 -5.91 11.98 5.63
C GLN A 12 -7.24 11.23 5.55
N LEU A 13 -7.23 9.89 5.58
CA LEU A 13 -8.46 9.10 5.60
C LEU A 13 -9.33 9.44 6.83
N GLU A 14 -8.72 9.54 8.01
CA GLU A 14 -9.42 9.89 9.24
C GLU A 14 -10.03 11.31 9.16
N SER A 15 -9.33 12.26 8.54
CA SER A 15 -9.86 13.62 8.35
C SER A 15 -11.09 13.67 7.43
N GLU A 16 -11.25 12.67 6.56
CA GLU A 16 -12.43 12.48 5.70
C GLU A 16 -13.50 11.57 6.35
N GLY A 17 -13.35 11.24 7.64
CA GLY A 17 -14.28 10.39 8.38
C GLY A 17 -14.13 8.88 8.11
N ILE A 18 -13.04 8.46 7.47
CA ILE A 18 -12.76 7.05 7.17
C ILE A 18 -11.80 6.51 8.23
N GLY A 19 -12.28 5.60 9.07
CA GLY A 19 -11.43 4.92 10.06
C GLY A 19 -10.30 4.14 9.39
N ALA A 20 -9.07 4.34 9.86
CA ALA A 20 -7.88 3.73 9.27
C ALA A 20 -6.89 3.26 10.35
N THR A 21 -6.06 2.28 10.01
CA THR A 21 -4.99 1.79 10.89
C THR A 21 -3.72 1.65 10.06
N ASN A 22 -2.58 2.08 10.62
CA ASN A 22 -1.27 1.93 10.00
C ASN A 22 -0.46 0.87 10.75
N ASP A 23 -0.29 -0.31 10.15
CA ASP A 23 0.59 -1.34 10.69
C ASP A 23 2.06 -0.96 10.47
N LYS A 24 2.82 -0.91 11.57
CA LYS A 24 4.24 -0.51 11.57
C LYS A 24 5.19 -1.69 11.73
N THR A 25 4.72 -2.92 11.53
CA THR A 25 5.54 -4.12 11.68
C THR A 25 6.72 -4.08 10.72
N ASP A 26 7.94 -4.18 11.25
CA ASP A 26 9.14 -4.33 10.44
C ASP A 26 9.23 -5.77 9.91
N VAL A 27 8.76 -5.97 8.67
CA VAL A 27 8.81 -7.26 7.99
C VAL A 27 10.26 -7.74 7.83
N GLY A 28 11.22 -6.85 7.63
CA GLY A 28 12.64 -7.19 7.52
C GLY A 28 13.16 -7.81 8.81
N GLN A 29 12.89 -7.18 9.95
CA GLN A 29 13.24 -7.73 11.27
C GLN A 29 12.52 -9.05 11.56
N LYS A 30 11.24 -9.17 11.18
CA LYS A 30 10.47 -10.41 11.35
C LYS A 30 11.00 -11.55 10.48
N LEU A 31 11.58 -11.26 9.32
CA LEU A 31 12.26 -12.26 8.50
C LEU A 31 13.57 -12.71 9.15
N ILE A 32 14.39 -11.76 9.61
CA ILE A 32 15.66 -12.04 10.30
C ILE A 32 15.41 -12.92 11.52
N SER A 33 14.44 -12.57 12.37
CA SER A 33 14.13 -13.34 13.58
C SER A 33 13.62 -14.75 13.29
N LYS A 34 13.01 -14.97 12.12
CA LYS A 34 12.54 -16.29 11.66
C LYS A 34 13.59 -17.05 10.84
N GLY A 35 14.80 -16.51 10.62
CA GLY A 35 15.81 -17.11 9.76
C GLY A 35 15.38 -17.20 8.28
N LEU A 36 14.47 -16.32 7.85
CA LEU A 36 13.93 -16.28 6.49
C LEU A 36 14.65 -15.23 5.64
N ASN A 37 14.67 -15.43 4.33
CA ASN A 37 15.18 -14.46 3.37
C ASN A 37 14.05 -13.61 2.76
N SER A 38 14.42 -12.62 1.94
CA SER A 38 13.51 -11.68 1.28
C SER A 38 12.44 -12.33 0.40
N ASN A 39 12.66 -13.55 -0.09
CA ASN A 39 11.64 -14.25 -0.89
C ASN A 39 10.41 -14.63 -0.05
N SER A 40 10.55 -14.62 1.27
CA SER A 40 9.46 -14.88 2.21
C SER A 40 8.69 -13.62 2.63
N SER A 41 9.07 -12.42 2.16
CA SER A 41 8.43 -11.15 2.56
C SER A 41 6.92 -11.16 2.33
N TYR A 42 6.46 -11.63 1.17
CA TYR A 42 5.03 -11.72 0.87
C TYR A 42 4.29 -12.72 1.76
N LYS A 43 4.94 -13.81 2.16
CA LYS A 43 4.36 -14.78 3.10
C LYS A 43 4.18 -14.14 4.48
N VAL A 44 5.22 -13.47 4.99
CA VAL A 44 5.18 -12.82 6.31
C VAL A 44 4.20 -11.64 6.34
N SER A 45 4.15 -10.83 5.28
CA SER A 45 3.17 -9.75 5.13
C SER A 45 1.73 -10.28 5.12
N ARG A 46 1.49 -11.40 4.42
CA ARG A 46 0.17 -12.06 4.43
C ARG A 46 -0.28 -12.48 5.84
N GLU A 47 0.63 -13.02 6.65
CA GLU A 47 0.30 -13.40 8.04
C GLU A 47 -0.20 -12.19 8.85
N ILE A 48 0.45 -11.02 8.69
CA ILE A 48 0.07 -9.78 9.38
C ILE A 48 -1.33 -9.32 8.95
N VAL A 49 -1.61 -9.34 7.64
CA VAL A 49 -2.94 -8.97 7.12
C VAL A 49 -4.01 -9.95 7.62
N GLN A 50 -3.73 -11.25 7.66
CA GLN A 50 -4.67 -12.25 8.17
C GLN A 50 -4.97 -12.06 9.66
N GLU A 51 -3.97 -11.67 10.45
CA GLU A 51 -4.13 -11.32 11.86
C GLU A 51 -5.03 -10.09 12.02
N ALA A 52 -4.79 -9.03 11.24
CA ALA A 52 -5.63 -7.83 11.23
C ALA A 52 -7.09 -8.14 10.85
N MET A 53 -7.30 -8.96 9.80
CA MET A 53 -8.63 -9.43 9.39
C MET A 53 -9.33 -10.29 10.47
N THR A 54 -8.56 -10.93 11.34
CA THR A 54 -9.10 -11.74 12.44
C THR A 54 -9.46 -10.86 13.62
N GLY A 55 -8.60 -9.90 13.97
CA GLY A 55 -8.78 -8.98 15.09
C GLY A 55 -9.82 -7.87 14.85
N ASN A 56 -10.04 -7.48 13.58
CA ASN A 56 -11.04 -6.47 13.24
C ASN A 56 -11.83 -6.87 11.98
N LYS A 57 -13.11 -7.19 12.16
CA LYS A 57 -14.03 -7.60 11.08
C LYS A 57 -14.61 -6.42 10.29
N GLU A 58 -14.39 -5.19 10.74
CA GLU A 58 -14.85 -3.98 10.07
C GLU A 58 -13.85 -3.50 9.00
N LEU A 59 -12.62 -4.02 8.97
CA LEU A 59 -11.64 -3.68 7.94
C LEU A 59 -12.09 -4.18 6.56
N GLN A 60 -12.33 -3.23 5.64
CA GLN A 60 -12.81 -3.54 4.28
C GLN A 60 -11.70 -3.51 3.22
N TYR A 61 -10.68 -2.65 3.41
CA TYR A 61 -9.62 -2.44 2.43
C TYR A 61 -8.24 -2.63 3.08
N PHE A 62 -7.31 -3.20 2.31
CA PHE A 62 -5.94 -3.46 2.72
C PHE A 62 -5.00 -2.95 1.64
N PHE A 63 -4.09 -2.05 2.01
CA PHE A 63 -3.12 -1.46 1.11
C PHE A 63 -1.71 -1.79 1.58
N ASP A 64 -0.88 -2.34 0.69
CA ASP A 64 0.57 -2.47 0.88
C ASP A 64 1.25 -1.30 0.16
N LEU A 65 1.91 -0.43 0.92
CA LEU A 65 2.55 0.77 0.41
C LEU A 65 4.06 0.55 0.29
N HIS A 66 4.58 0.63 -0.92
CA HIS A 66 6.01 0.54 -1.17
C HIS A 66 6.50 1.71 -2.03
N ARG A 67 7.79 2.05 -1.87
CA ARG A 67 8.47 2.95 -2.81
C ARG A 67 9.12 2.09 -3.89
N ASP A 68 8.95 2.48 -5.15
CA ASP A 68 9.71 1.87 -6.24
C ASP A 68 11.24 2.02 -6.01
N SER A 69 11.99 1.08 -6.56
CA SER A 69 13.46 1.11 -6.59
C SER A 69 14.00 2.09 -7.63
N ALA A 70 13.19 2.45 -8.64
CA ALA A 70 13.54 3.36 -9.70
C ALA A 70 13.82 4.79 -9.19
N ARG A 71 14.68 5.51 -9.92
CA ARG A 71 15.17 6.84 -9.54
C ARG A 71 14.10 7.93 -9.72
N LYS A 72 14.27 9.03 -8.97
CA LYS A 72 13.33 10.17 -8.90
C LYS A 72 12.93 10.74 -10.26
N ASN A 73 13.86 10.84 -11.20
CA ASN A 73 13.61 11.40 -12.53
C ASN A 73 12.54 10.64 -13.32
N VAL A 74 12.42 9.33 -13.13
CA VAL A 74 11.39 8.51 -13.82
C VAL A 74 10.13 8.34 -12.98
N THR A 75 10.23 8.38 -11.65
CA THR A 75 9.11 8.18 -10.71
C THR A 75 8.37 9.46 -10.32
N THR A 76 8.74 10.61 -10.87
CA THR A 76 8.06 11.90 -10.60
C THR A 76 7.47 12.53 -11.85
N LYS A 77 6.45 13.38 -11.65
CA LYS A 77 5.81 14.21 -12.69
C LYS A 77 5.67 15.63 -12.17
N ALA A 78 5.88 16.62 -13.03
CA ALA A 78 5.61 18.01 -12.72
C ALA A 78 4.12 18.34 -12.97
N ILE A 79 3.48 18.98 -12.00
CA ILE A 79 2.13 19.53 -12.11
C ILE A 79 2.22 20.97 -11.57
N GLY A 80 2.09 21.94 -12.47
CA GLY A 80 2.43 23.33 -12.15
C GLY A 80 3.92 23.49 -11.83
N ASP A 81 4.22 24.21 -10.75
CA ASP A 81 5.57 24.43 -10.20
C ASP A 81 6.00 23.33 -9.22
N LYS A 82 5.15 22.32 -8.98
CA LYS A 82 5.39 21.27 -7.98
C LYS A 82 5.67 19.92 -8.63
N SER A 83 6.55 19.17 -7.98
CA SER A 83 6.93 17.80 -8.37
C SER A 83 6.20 16.79 -7.49
N TYR A 84 5.47 15.87 -8.12
CA TYR A 84 4.68 14.84 -7.46
C TYR A 84 5.22 13.45 -7.79
N ALA A 85 5.10 12.52 -6.84
CA ALA A 85 5.35 11.11 -7.10
C ALA A 85 4.27 10.55 -8.05
N LYS A 86 4.69 9.73 -9.01
CA LYS A 86 3.76 8.89 -9.78
C LYS A 86 3.33 7.71 -8.92
N LEU A 87 2.07 7.32 -9.04
CA LEU A 87 1.51 6.15 -8.38
C LEU A 87 1.32 5.02 -9.39
N ALA A 88 1.62 3.80 -8.95
CA ALA A 88 1.34 2.58 -9.68
C ALA A 88 0.52 1.66 -8.77
N PHE A 89 -0.55 1.09 -9.31
CA PHE A 89 -1.36 0.10 -8.61
C PHE A 89 -1.01 -1.29 -9.12
N VAL A 90 -0.54 -2.16 -8.22
CA VAL A 90 -0.11 -3.53 -8.55
C VAL A 90 -1.18 -4.52 -8.09
N ILE A 91 -1.82 -5.21 -9.04
CA ILE A 91 -2.88 -6.18 -8.77
C ILE A 91 -2.43 -7.60 -9.11
N GLY A 92 -2.44 -8.48 -8.11
CA GLY A 92 -2.16 -9.91 -8.30
C GLY A 92 -3.37 -10.65 -8.85
N LYS A 93 -3.26 -11.19 -10.08
CA LYS A 93 -4.32 -11.98 -10.74
C LYS A 93 -4.57 -13.37 -10.13
N GLY A 94 -3.76 -13.79 -9.16
CA GLY A 94 -3.96 -15.07 -8.46
C GLY A 94 -5.12 -15.06 -7.45
N ASN A 95 -5.67 -13.89 -7.12
CA ASN A 95 -6.89 -13.79 -6.32
C ASN A 95 -8.11 -14.06 -7.21
N LYS A 96 -8.99 -14.98 -6.83
CA LYS A 96 -10.23 -15.30 -7.57
C LYS A 96 -11.16 -14.09 -7.77
N ASN A 97 -11.00 -13.05 -6.95
CA ASN A 97 -11.76 -11.81 -7.02
C ASN A 97 -10.91 -10.62 -7.49
N TYR A 98 -9.80 -10.86 -8.22
CA TYR A 98 -8.87 -9.78 -8.59
C TYR A 98 -9.54 -8.70 -9.45
N GLU A 99 -10.59 -9.03 -10.20
CA GLU A 99 -11.33 -8.07 -11.04
C GLU A 99 -11.92 -6.92 -10.21
N LYS A 100 -12.40 -7.19 -8.99
CA LYS A 100 -12.90 -6.14 -8.08
C LYS A 100 -11.77 -5.19 -7.65
N ASN A 101 -10.59 -5.75 -7.35
CA ASN A 101 -9.42 -4.96 -7.00
C ASN A 101 -8.92 -4.15 -8.20
N LEU A 102 -8.96 -4.74 -9.41
CA LEU A 102 -8.62 -4.06 -10.65
C LEU A 102 -9.57 -2.89 -10.92
N GLN A 103 -10.89 -3.08 -10.75
CA GLN A 103 -11.88 -2.02 -10.94
C GLN A 103 -11.60 -0.83 -10.02
N LEU A 104 -11.40 -1.07 -8.72
CA LEU A 104 -11.05 0.00 -7.77
C LEU A 104 -9.73 0.68 -8.13
N ALA A 105 -8.69 -0.09 -8.45
CA ALA A 105 -7.39 0.45 -8.81
C ALA A 105 -7.44 1.30 -10.09
N THR A 106 -8.21 0.87 -11.09
CA THR A 106 -8.44 1.64 -12.33
C THR A 106 -9.18 2.94 -12.03
N ALA A 107 -10.26 2.89 -11.25
CA ALA A 107 -11.00 4.09 -10.87
C ALA A 107 -10.10 5.10 -10.13
N LEU A 108 -9.33 4.65 -9.13
CA LEU A 108 -8.37 5.50 -8.43
C LEU A 108 -7.30 6.06 -9.39
N HIS A 109 -6.77 5.25 -10.29
CA HIS A 109 -5.80 5.69 -11.29
C HIS A 109 -6.36 6.79 -12.19
N GLU A 110 -7.60 6.62 -12.67
CA GLU A 110 -8.28 7.61 -13.49
C GLU A 110 -8.51 8.89 -12.70
N GLU A 111 -9.15 8.83 -11.52
CA GLU A 111 -9.41 10.01 -10.68
C GLU A 111 -8.14 10.81 -10.36
N ILE A 112 -7.06 10.13 -9.96
CA ILE A 112 -5.79 10.78 -9.60
C ILE A 112 -5.13 11.45 -10.81
N ASN A 113 -5.40 10.97 -12.02
CA ASN A 113 -4.85 11.52 -13.25
C ASN A 113 -5.79 12.47 -14.00
N LYS A 114 -7.03 12.67 -13.52
CA LYS A 114 -7.89 13.75 -13.99
C LYS A 114 -7.22 15.08 -13.67
N LYS A 115 -7.12 15.93 -14.69
CA LYS A 115 -6.55 17.27 -14.58
C LYS A 115 -7.66 18.28 -14.36
#